data_AF-A0A9E5UU61-F1
#
_entry.id   AF-A0A9E5UU61-F1
#
_cell.length_a   1.000
_cell.length_b   1.000
_cell.length_c   1.000
_cell.angle_alpha   90.00
_cell.angle_beta   90.00
_cell.angle_gamma   90.00
#
_symmetry.space_group_name_H-M   'P 1'
#
loop_
_entity.id
_entity.type
_entity.pdbx_description
1 polymer ?
#
loop_
_entity_poly.entity_id
_entity_poly.type
_entity_poly.pdbx_seq_one_letter_code
_entity_poly.pdbx_strand_id
1 'polypeptide(L)'
;MVTRIVTLVLLIGAISLGYMLYSNVKGPVDEKVSIQRTEKQIERKLKYVRDVQALYLVQNGKYAGKWKDLEDFVLNGSILNVQQREVTKLQDDGKETITIEYDTLGTIPVKDSLAGQYADVDPRKMSIIPVTGKQFTLFAGKVDNGGRDAQCL
;
A
#
# COMPACT_ATOMS: atom_id res chain seq x y z
N MET A 1 -35.98 52.78 25.82
CA MET A 1 -34.52 52.55 25.70
C MET A 1 -34.12 51.11 26.02
N VAL A 2 -34.65 50.49 27.09
CA VAL A 2 -34.28 49.13 27.55
C VAL A 2 -34.38 48.04 26.47
N THR A 3 -35.44 48.04 25.65
CA THR A 3 -35.62 47.07 24.56
C THR A 3 -34.53 47.11 23.50
N ARG A 4 -34.01 48.30 23.16
CA ARG A 4 -32.93 48.44 22.15
C ARG A 4 -31.59 47.89 22.66
N ILE A 5 -31.33 48.03 23.96
CA ILE A 5 -30.11 47.54 24.61
C ILE A 5 -30.14 46.01 24.69
N VAL A 6 -31.28 45.42 25.05
CA VAL A 6 -31.45 43.95 25.10
C VAL A 6 -31.30 43.33 23.70
N THR A 7 -31.86 43.95 22.65
CA THR A 7 -31.67 43.48 21.27
C THR A 7 -30.20 43.50 20.85
N LEU A 8 -29.46 44.56 21.19
CA LEU A 8 -28.05 44.69 20.83
C LEU A 8 -27.19 43.61 21.52
N VAL A 9 -27.41 43.38 22.81
CA VAL A 9 -26.69 42.35 23.60
C VAL A 9 -27.00 40.96 23.07
N LEU A 10 -28.26 40.67 22.76
CA LEU A 10 -28.66 39.37 22.20
C LEU A 10 -28.04 39.15 20.81
N LEU A 11 -27.93 40.20 19.99
CA LEU A 11 -27.31 40.13 18.68
C LEU A 11 -25.80 39.83 18.77
N ILE A 12 -25.09 40.49 19.70
CA ILE A 12 -23.67 40.22 19.97
C ILE A 12 -23.48 38.80 20.52
N GLY A 13 -24.40 38.35 21.40
CA GLY A 13 -24.42 36.97 21.90
C GLY A 13 -24.62 35.95 20.79
N ALA A 14 -25.54 36.20 19.86
CA ALA A 14 -25.81 35.32 18.72
C ALA A 14 -24.61 35.22 17.77
N ILE A 15 -23.94 36.33 17.47
CA ILE A 15 -22.71 36.34 16.65
C ILE A 15 -21.58 35.57 17.36
N SER A 16 -21.41 35.78 18.66
CA SER A 16 -20.38 35.09 19.46
C SER A 16 -20.61 33.58 19.50
N LEU A 17 -21.86 33.15 19.72
CA LEU A 17 -22.23 31.72 19.65
C LEU A 17 -22.00 31.14 18.25
N GLY A 18 -22.36 31.88 17.19
CA GLY A 18 -22.14 31.44 15.81
C GLY A 18 -20.65 31.21 15.49
N TYR A 19 -19.78 32.12 15.93
CA TYR A 19 -18.33 31.97 15.79
C TYR A 19 -17.77 30.79 16.60
N MET A 20 -18.25 30.62 17.83
CA MET A 20 -17.82 29.54 18.71
C MET A 20 -18.24 28.17 18.16
N LEU A 21 -19.45 28.04 17.58
CA LEU A 21 -19.89 26.80 16.93
C LEU A 21 -19.05 26.49 15.68
N TYR A 22 -18.79 27.49 14.84
CA TYR A 22 -18.00 27.32 13.61
C TYR A 22 -16.56 26.87 13.89
N SER A 23 -15.90 27.50 14.86
CA SER A 23 -14.53 27.14 15.26
C SER A 23 -14.44 25.74 15.88
N ASN A 24 -15.43 25.36 16.70
CA ASN A 24 -15.50 24.02 17.29
C ASN A 24 -15.76 22.91 16.27
N VAL A 25 -16.49 23.17 15.18
CA VAL A 25 -16.75 22.16 14.13
C VAL A 25 -15.59 22.02 13.16
N LYS A 26 -14.89 23.12 12.83
CA LYS A 26 -13.80 23.10 11.85
C LYS A 26 -12.55 22.38 12.32
N GLY A 27 -12.11 22.62 13.55
CA GLY A 27 -10.94 21.96 14.14
C GLY A 27 -10.93 20.44 13.95
N PRO A 28 -11.96 19.70 14.42
CA PRO A 28 -12.00 18.25 14.30
C PRO A 28 -12.19 17.76 12.86
N VAL A 29 -12.71 18.57 11.94
CA VAL A 29 -12.87 18.19 10.52
C VAL A 29 -11.51 18.25 9.81
N ASP A 30 -10.77 19.34 9.97
CA ASP A 30 -9.47 19.51 9.33
C ASP A 30 -8.46 18.48 9.86
N GLU A 31 -8.50 18.18 11.16
CA GLU A 31 -7.70 17.13 11.78
C GLU A 31 -8.01 15.76 11.18
N LYS A 32 -9.28 15.37 11.09
CA LYS A 32 -9.70 14.10 10.46
C LYS A 32 -9.22 13.99 9.00
N VAL A 33 -9.33 15.08 8.24
CA VAL A 33 -8.86 15.10 6.85
C VAL A 33 -7.33 14.93 6.79
N SER A 34 -6.58 15.56 7.69
CA SER A 34 -5.13 15.43 7.75
C SER A 34 -4.67 14.01 8.13
N ILE A 35 -5.35 13.38 9.09
CA ILE A 35 -5.09 12.00 9.52
C ILE A 35 -5.35 11.04 8.38
N GLN A 36 -6.52 11.12 7.75
CA GLN A 36 -6.89 10.25 6.62
C GLN A 36 -5.92 10.37 5.44
N ARG A 37 -5.38 11.56 5.17
CA ARG A 37 -4.36 11.75 4.12
C ARG A 37 -3.07 11.02 4.48
N THR A 38 -2.61 11.17 5.72
CA THR A 38 -1.40 10.52 6.24
C THR A 38 -1.55 9.00 6.24
N GLU A 39 -2.68 8.48 6.72
CA GLU A 39 -3.01 7.05 6.73
C GLU A 39 -2.99 6.46 5.33
N LYS A 40 -3.63 7.13 4.35
CA LYS A 40 -3.61 6.68 2.95
C LYS A 40 -2.21 6.65 2.36
N GLN A 41 -1.34 7.59 2.72
CA GLN A 41 0.06 7.58 2.28
C GLN A 41 0.84 6.41 2.88
N ILE A 42 0.64 6.13 4.18
CA ILE A 42 1.26 5.00 4.87
C ILE A 42 0.76 3.68 4.25
N GLU A 43 -0.55 3.53 4.09
CA GLU A 43 -1.17 2.33 3.52
C GLU A 43 -0.63 2.05 2.11
N ARG A 44 -0.54 3.07 1.24
CA ARG A 44 0.03 2.91 -0.10
C ARG A 44 1.50 2.46 -0.05
N LYS A 45 2.31 3.04 0.83
CA LYS A 45 3.70 2.59 1.02
C LYS A 45 3.80 1.16 1.51
N LEU A 46 2.94 0.75 2.45
CA LEU A 46 2.93 -0.63 2.95
C LEU A 46 2.52 -1.62 1.86
N LYS A 47 1.51 -1.27 1.04
CA LYS A 47 1.12 -2.09 -0.12
C LYS A 47 2.26 -2.20 -1.14
N TYR A 48 2.95 -1.09 -1.42
CA TYR A 48 4.12 -1.09 -2.29
C TYR A 48 5.20 -2.05 -1.78
N VAL A 49 5.59 -1.95 -0.50
CA VAL A 49 6.60 -2.84 0.10
C VAL A 49 6.16 -4.30 0.06
N ARG A 50 4.89 -4.58 0.35
CA ARG A 50 4.31 -5.93 0.27
C ARG A 50 4.45 -6.51 -1.15
N ASP A 51 4.11 -5.74 -2.16
CA ASP A 51 4.14 -6.22 -3.55
C ASP A 51 5.58 -6.43 -4.04
N VAL A 52 6.51 -5.54 -3.67
CA VAL A 52 7.94 -5.72 -3.93
C VAL A 52 8.46 -6.99 -3.24
N GLN A 53 8.10 -7.21 -1.98
CA GLN A 53 8.50 -8.41 -1.24
C GLN A 53 7.92 -9.69 -1.85
N ALA A 54 6.69 -9.65 -2.37
CA ALA A 54 6.10 -10.78 -3.07
C ALA A 54 6.88 -11.12 -4.36
N LEU A 55 7.29 -10.10 -5.12
CA LEU A 55 8.15 -10.29 -6.29
C LEU A 55 9.54 -10.83 -5.89
N TYR A 56 10.10 -10.32 -4.80
CA TYR A 56 11.38 -10.79 -4.26
C TYR A 56 11.30 -12.25 -3.81
N LEU A 57 10.18 -12.67 -3.20
CA LEU A 57 9.90 -14.05 -2.84
C LEU A 57 9.84 -14.97 -4.07
N VAL A 58 9.10 -14.57 -5.11
CA VAL A 58 8.97 -15.38 -6.34
C VAL A 58 10.33 -15.57 -7.01
N GLN A 59 11.17 -14.53 -7.03
CA GLN A 59 12.47 -14.58 -7.69
C GLN A 59 13.56 -15.28 -6.86
N ASN A 60 13.60 -15.03 -5.54
CA ASN A 60 14.70 -15.49 -4.67
C ASN A 60 14.31 -16.66 -3.75
N GLY A 61 13.04 -17.07 -3.75
CA GLY A 61 12.51 -18.10 -2.86
C GLY A 61 12.57 -17.74 -1.38
N LYS A 62 12.73 -16.44 -1.05
CA LYS A 62 12.73 -15.90 0.32
C LYS A 62 12.33 -14.44 0.36
N TYR A 63 11.78 -14.00 1.49
CA TYR A 63 11.61 -12.57 1.77
C TYR A 63 12.94 -11.88 2.06
N ALA A 64 13.05 -10.61 1.70
CA ALA A 64 14.21 -9.80 2.02
C ALA A 64 14.23 -9.49 3.52
N GLY A 65 15.37 -9.74 4.17
CA GLY A 65 15.58 -9.42 5.59
C GLY A 65 16.22 -8.05 5.83
N LYS A 66 16.62 -7.33 4.77
CA LYS A 66 17.22 -6.00 4.83
C LYS A 66 16.62 -5.08 3.79
N TRP A 67 16.45 -3.80 4.15
CA TRP A 67 15.95 -2.77 3.24
C TRP A 67 16.86 -2.56 2.02
N LYS A 68 18.19 -2.63 2.21
CA LYS A 68 19.15 -2.45 1.11
C LYS A 68 18.96 -3.51 0.01
N ASP A 69 18.74 -4.76 0.38
CA ASP A 69 18.52 -5.85 -0.58
C ASP A 69 17.23 -5.64 -1.38
N LEU A 70 16.20 -5.10 -0.72
CA LEU A 70 14.93 -4.75 -1.35
C LEU A 70 15.07 -3.54 -2.28
N GLU A 71 15.80 -2.50 -1.86
CA GLU A 71 16.09 -1.30 -2.67
C GLU A 71 16.90 -1.66 -3.93
N ASP A 72 17.95 -2.47 -3.77
CA ASP A 72 18.78 -2.94 -4.88
C ASP A 72 17.97 -3.81 -5.85
N PHE A 73 17.03 -4.63 -5.35
CA PHE A 73 16.11 -5.42 -6.17
C PHE A 73 15.12 -4.56 -6.98
N VAL A 74 14.56 -3.50 -6.41
CA VAL A 74 13.66 -2.63 -7.17
C VAL A 74 14.39 -1.85 -8.27
N LEU A 75 15.62 -1.40 -7.97
CA LEU A 75 16.38 -0.54 -8.89
C LEU A 75 17.05 -1.31 -10.01
N ASN A 76 17.64 -2.46 -9.71
CA ASN A 76 18.48 -3.23 -10.65
C ASN A 76 17.91 -4.62 -10.96
N GLY A 77 16.91 -5.08 -10.21
CA GLY A 77 16.33 -6.40 -10.36
C GLY A 77 15.33 -6.48 -11.50
N SER A 78 15.17 -7.70 -11.98
CA SER A 78 14.19 -8.03 -12.99
C SER A 78 13.46 -9.32 -12.61
N ILE A 79 12.23 -9.44 -13.08
CA ILE A 79 11.34 -10.57 -12.81
C ILE A 79 11.01 -11.29 -14.11
N LEU A 80 10.77 -12.60 -13.99
CA LEU A 80 10.32 -13.42 -15.11
C LEU A 80 8.87 -13.08 -15.47
N ASN A 81 8.61 -12.82 -16.75
CA ASN A 81 7.27 -12.65 -17.26
C ASN A 81 6.71 -14.01 -17.67
N VAL A 82 5.92 -14.62 -16.79
CA VAL A 82 5.31 -15.94 -17.02
C VAL A 82 3.90 -15.76 -17.55
N GLN A 83 3.59 -16.40 -18.68
CA GLN A 83 2.24 -16.53 -19.20
C GLN A 83 1.71 -17.94 -18.88
N GLN A 84 0.52 -18.00 -18.30
CA GLN A 84 -0.23 -19.24 -18.15
C GLN A 84 -1.17 -19.39 -19.35
N ARG A 85 -1.10 -20.53 -20.04
CA ARG A 85 -2.03 -20.89 -21.11
C ARG A 85 -2.74 -22.19 -20.74
N GLU A 86 -4.07 -22.18 -20.84
CA GLU A 86 -4.88 -23.38 -20.69
C GLU A 86 -5.21 -23.94 -22.07
N VAL A 87 -4.84 -25.19 -22.30
CA VAL A 87 -5.15 -25.91 -23.54
C VAL A 87 -6.11 -27.04 -23.18
N THR A 88 -7.36 -26.90 -23.61
CA THR A 88 -8.38 -27.94 -23.48
C THR A 88 -8.36 -28.83 -24.71
N LYS A 89 -8.15 -30.13 -24.51
CA LYS A 89 -8.28 -31.13 -25.58
C LYS A 89 -9.46 -32.05 -25.26
N LEU A 90 -10.37 -32.18 -26.21
CA LEU A 90 -11.37 -33.24 -26.19
C LEU A 90 -10.69 -34.55 -26.58
N GLN A 91 -10.80 -35.55 -25.71
CA GLN A 91 -10.31 -36.90 -25.97
C GLN A 91 -11.40 -37.69 -26.69
N ASP A 92 -11.01 -38.69 -27.51
CA ASP A 92 -11.95 -39.51 -28.32
C ASP A 92 -13.01 -40.26 -27.48
N ASP A 93 -12.81 -40.37 -26.16
CA ASP A 93 -13.76 -40.97 -25.21
C ASP A 93 -14.78 -39.98 -24.62
N GLY A 94 -14.80 -38.74 -25.10
CA GLY A 94 -15.70 -37.68 -24.66
C GLY A 94 -15.29 -36.99 -23.35
N LYS A 95 -14.10 -37.27 -22.81
CA LYS A 95 -13.55 -36.56 -21.65
C LYS A 95 -12.71 -35.35 -22.08
N GLU A 96 -12.78 -34.28 -21.29
CA GLU A 96 -11.96 -33.08 -21.48
C GLU A 96 -10.72 -33.15 -20.58
N THR A 97 -9.54 -33.05 -21.18
CA THR A 97 -8.30 -32.86 -20.42
C THR A 97 -7.87 -31.40 -20.54
N ILE A 98 -7.76 -30.73 -19.41
CA ILE A 98 -7.24 -29.36 -19.30
C ILE A 98 -5.77 -29.46 -18.94
N THR A 99 -4.88 -29.05 -19.86
CA THR A 99 -3.44 -28.94 -19.59
C THR A 99 -3.09 -27.48 -19.37
N ILE A 100 -2.43 -27.19 -18.25
CA ILE A 100 -1.92 -25.86 -17.93
C ILE A 100 -0.45 -25.81 -18.31
N GLU A 101 -0.12 -25.00 -19.31
CA GLU A 101 1.25 -24.76 -19.76
C GLU A 101 1.73 -23.39 -19.26
N TYR A 102 2.96 -23.35 -18.74
CA TYR A 102 3.62 -22.12 -18.30
C TYR A 102 4.75 -21.80 -19.27
N ASP A 103 4.68 -20.63 -19.91
CA ASP A 103 5.70 -20.14 -20.82
C ASP A 103 6.34 -18.85 -20.27
N THR A 104 7.67 -18.76 -20.31
CA THR A 104 8.41 -17.57 -19.88
C THR A 104 8.70 -16.70 -21.10
N LEU A 105 7.95 -15.60 -21.24
CA LEU A 105 8.06 -14.67 -22.37
C LEU A 105 9.29 -13.75 -22.30
N GLY A 106 10.08 -13.86 -21.22
CA GLY A 106 11.29 -13.08 -21.00
C GLY A 106 11.36 -12.51 -19.60
N THR A 107 12.07 -11.39 -19.47
CA THR A 107 12.36 -10.75 -18.19
C THR A 107 12.01 -9.26 -18.28
N ILE A 108 11.27 -8.75 -17.30
CA ILE A 108 10.90 -7.34 -17.20
C ILE A 108 11.51 -6.72 -15.93
N PRO A 109 11.98 -5.47 -15.97
CA PRO A 109 12.52 -4.82 -14.78
C PRO A 109 11.42 -4.61 -13.73
N VAL A 110 11.77 -4.81 -12.45
CA VAL A 110 10.82 -4.72 -11.32
C VAL A 110 10.18 -3.34 -11.25
N LYS A 111 10.98 -2.29 -11.48
CA LYS A 111 10.52 -0.91 -11.48
C LYS A 111 9.36 -0.68 -12.45
N ASP A 112 9.45 -1.21 -13.67
CA ASP A 112 8.43 -0.97 -14.69
C ASP A 112 7.15 -1.76 -14.41
N SER A 113 7.28 -2.95 -13.82
CA SER A 113 6.13 -3.74 -13.36
C SER A 113 5.32 -3.00 -12.28
N LEU A 114 5.99 -2.29 -11.38
CA LEU A 114 5.34 -1.57 -10.27
C LEU A 114 4.96 -0.12 -10.61
N ALA A 115 5.56 0.47 -11.65
CA ALA A 115 5.35 1.88 -12.02
C ALA A 115 3.89 2.22 -12.33
N GLY A 116 3.12 1.27 -12.89
CA GLY A 116 1.70 1.49 -13.20
C GLY A 116 0.80 1.64 -11.98
N GLN A 117 1.11 0.96 -10.88
CA GLN A 117 0.30 1.00 -9.65
C GLN A 117 0.82 2.02 -8.63
N TYR A 118 2.12 2.33 -8.65
CA TYR A 118 2.79 3.10 -7.60
C TYR A 118 3.69 4.21 -8.17
N ALA A 119 3.19 4.97 -9.15
CA ALA A 119 3.94 6.05 -9.80
C ALA A 119 4.39 7.17 -8.85
N ASP A 120 3.68 7.39 -7.73
CA ASP A 120 3.97 8.42 -6.72
C ASP A 120 4.98 7.96 -5.65
N VAL A 121 5.31 6.67 -5.60
CA VAL A 121 6.18 6.10 -4.55
C VAL A 121 7.62 6.04 -5.04
N ASP A 122 8.51 6.79 -4.37
CA ASP A 122 9.95 6.72 -4.62
C ASP A 122 10.54 5.44 -3.98
N PRO A 123 11.15 4.54 -4.78
CA PRO A 123 11.76 3.30 -4.29
C PRO A 123 12.80 3.53 -3.19
N ARG A 124 13.54 4.65 -3.24
CA ARG A 124 14.62 4.93 -2.27
C ARG A 124 14.09 5.40 -0.91
N LYS A 125 12.81 5.74 -0.83
CA LYS A 125 12.15 6.25 0.39
C LYS A 125 11.04 5.33 0.86
N MET A 126 11.03 4.07 0.41
CA MET A 126 10.02 3.09 0.81
C MET A 126 10.15 2.67 2.28
N SER A 127 11.36 2.73 2.83
CA SER A 127 11.64 2.39 4.22
C SER A 127 11.21 3.46 5.22
N ILE A 128 10.91 4.69 4.78
CA ILE A 128 10.67 5.85 5.64
C ILE A 128 9.16 6.13 5.79
N ILE A 129 8.72 6.29 7.04
CA ILE A 129 7.35 6.67 7.41
C ILE A 129 7.13 8.15 7.09
N PRO A 130 6.08 8.50 6.30
CA PRO A 130 5.74 9.89 6.04
C PRO A 130 5.38 10.60 7.35
N VAL A 131 5.66 11.91 7.45
CA VAL A 131 5.48 12.76 8.65
C VAL A 131 6.48 12.52 9.78
N THR A 132 6.74 11.26 10.14
CA THR A 132 7.60 10.95 11.31
C THR A 132 9.09 10.83 10.94
N GLY A 133 9.42 10.48 9.69
CA GLY A 133 10.81 10.30 9.24
C GLY A 133 11.53 9.07 9.82
N LYS A 134 10.86 8.31 10.67
CA LYS A 134 11.35 7.03 11.20
C LYS A 134 11.33 5.95 10.12
N GLN A 135 12.20 4.96 10.28
CA GLN A 135 12.26 3.81 9.38
C GLN A 135 11.37 2.67 9.89
N PHE A 136 10.74 1.95 8.97
CA PHE A 136 10.07 0.68 9.27
C PHE A 136 11.11 -0.39 9.64
N THR A 137 10.78 -1.21 10.63
CA THR A 137 11.57 -2.42 10.94
C THR A 137 11.15 -3.55 10.02
N LEU A 138 12.11 -4.24 9.43
CA LEU A 138 11.89 -5.38 8.54
C LEU A 138 12.43 -6.64 9.20
N PHE A 139 11.61 -7.68 9.28
CA PHE A 139 12.02 -8.98 9.76
C PHE A 139 11.51 -10.04 8.78
N ALA A 140 12.33 -11.04 8.51
CA ALA A 140 11.96 -12.18 7.69
C ALA A 140 12.44 -13.45 8.39
N GLY A 141 11.54 -14.40 8.57
CA GLY A 141 11.80 -15.66 9.27
C GLY A 141 11.33 -16.86 8.46
N LYS A 142 11.82 -18.05 8.83
CA LYS A 142 11.27 -19.33 8.39
C LYS A 142 10.58 -19.99 9.57
N VAL A 143 9.38 -20.52 9.35
CA VAL A 143 8.64 -21.34 10.31
C VAL A 143 8.54 -22.73 9.70
N ASP A 144 9.08 -23.73 10.40
CA ASP A 144 8.88 -25.14 10.07
C ASP A 144 7.54 -25.59 10.65
N ASN A 145 6.61 -25.96 9.77
CA ASN A 145 5.32 -26.50 10.18
C ASN A 145 5.19 -27.94 9.68
N GLY A 146 5.88 -28.86 10.35
CA GLY A 146 5.73 -30.31 10.13
C GLY A 146 6.12 -30.75 8.73
N GLY A 147 7.27 -30.30 8.22
CA GLY A 147 7.81 -30.72 6.92
C GLY A 147 7.41 -29.83 5.74
N ARG A 148 6.74 -28.69 5.99
CA ARG A 148 6.55 -27.62 5.01
C ARG A 148 7.17 -26.35 5.57
N ASP A 149 8.30 -25.95 5.00
CA ASP A 149 8.95 -24.67 5.31
C ASP A 149 8.08 -23.53 4.79
N ALA A 150 7.46 -22.77 5.70
CA ALA A 150 6.75 -21.55 5.35
C ALA A 150 7.63 -20.33 5.69
N GLN A 151 7.70 -19.37 4.78
CA GLN A 151 8.36 -18.09 5.08
C GLN A 151 7.34 -17.09 5.61
N CYS A 152 7.73 -16.36 6.66
CA CYS A 152 6.92 -15.34 7.29
C CYS A 152 7.61 -13.98 7.16
N LEU A 153 6.79 -12.95 6.92
CA LEU A 153 7.14 -11.54 6.81
C LEU A 153 6.49 -10.76 7.96
#